data_AF-A0A529LSS7-F1
#
_entry.id   AF-A0A529LSS7-F1
#
_cell.length_a   1.000
_cell.length_b   1.000
_cell.length_c   1.000
_cell.angle_alpha   90.00
_cell.angle_beta   90.00
_cell.angle_gamma   90.00
#
_symmetry.space_group_name_H-M   'P 1'
#
loop_
_entity.id
_entity.type
_entity.pdbx_description
1 polymer ?
#
loop_
_entity_poly.entity_id
_entity_poly.type
_entity_poly.pdbx_seq_one_letter_code
_entity_poly.pdbx_strand_id
1 'polypeptide(L)' 'MKTPISIRRGTVAAVFIDLQEEHRKDKRYLVEGFADILANVQRLQEAARRNFVPLYHFAYI' A
#
# COMPACT_ATOMS: atom_id res chain seq x y z
N MET A 1 5.27 -4.05 25.87
CA MET A 1 3.80 -4.03 25.70
C MET A 1 3.47 -3.12 24.52
N LYS A 2 2.72 -3.56 23.51
CA LYS A 2 2.36 -2.69 22.36
C LYS A 2 1.19 -1.81 22.74
N THR A 3 1.30 -0.50 22.51
CA THR A 3 0.20 0.47 22.72
C THR A 3 -0.70 0.51 21.49
N PRO A 4 -2.04 0.56 21.65
CA PRO A 4 -2.94 0.75 20.52
C PRO A 4 -2.65 2.08 19.80
N ILE A 5 -2.66 2.05 18.46
CA ILE A 5 -2.55 3.25 17.63
C ILE A 5 -3.90 3.50 16.99
N SER A 6 -4.38 4.74 17.05
CA SER A 6 -5.58 5.19 16.37
C SER A 6 -5.24 6.07 15.17
N ILE A 7 -6.03 5.94 14.10
CA ILE A 7 -5.93 6.76 12.89
C ILE A 7 -6.97 7.87 13.01
N ARG A 8 -6.52 9.13 13.12
CA ARG A 8 -7.40 10.29 13.12
C ARG A 8 -7.65 10.76 11.69
N ARG A 9 -8.92 10.94 11.33
CA ARG A 9 -9.31 11.47 10.01
C ARG A 9 -8.72 12.87 9.80
N GLY A 10 -8.31 13.17 8.58
CA GLY A 10 -7.74 14.47 8.20
C GLY A 10 -6.29 14.70 8.64
N THR A 11 -5.67 13.78 9.38
CA THR A 11 -4.27 13.90 9.82
C THR A 11 -3.38 12.81 9.24
N VAL A 12 -3.85 12.11 8.20
CA VAL A 12 -3.19 10.92 7.66
C VAL A 12 -3.17 10.95 6.14
N ALA A 13 -2.19 10.26 5.58
CA ALA A 13 -2.07 9.92 4.16
C ALA A 13 -1.76 8.43 4.03
N ALA A 14 -2.18 7.83 2.91
CA ALA A 14 -1.83 6.46 2.56
C ALA A 14 -0.68 6.47 1.56
N VAL A 15 0.38 5.73 1.87
CA VAL A 15 1.59 5.66 1.03
C VAL A 15 1.77 4.21 0.55
N PHE A 16 1.89 4.04 -0.76
CA PHE A 16 2.10 2.75 -1.41
C PHE A 16 3.45 2.77 -2.10
N ILE A 17 4.36 1.92 -1.61
CA ILE A 17 5.77 1.92 -1.99
C ILE A 17 6.04 0.70 -2.84
N ASP A 18 6.68 0.91 -3.99
CA ASP A 18 7.26 -0.13 -4.85
C ASP A 18 6.28 -1.23 -5.25
N LEU A 19 5.04 -0.86 -5.60
CA LEU A 19 4.06 -1.81 -6.13
C LEU A 19 4.26 -2.04 -7.63
N GLN A 20 5.48 -2.38 -8.04
CA GLN A 20 5.89 -2.50 -9.44
C GLN A 20 5.83 -3.95 -9.93
N GLU A 21 5.74 -4.14 -11.25
CA GLU A 21 5.56 -5.47 -11.89
C GLU A 21 6.82 -6.35 -11.80
N GLU A 22 7.96 -5.76 -11.50
CA GLU A 22 9.24 -6.41 -11.21
C GLU A 22 9.06 -7.46 -10.10
N HIS A 23 8.22 -7.19 -9.10
CA HIS A 23 7.90 -8.15 -8.04
C HIS A 23 7.11 -9.37 -8.51
N ARG A 24 6.53 -9.33 -9.72
CA ARG A 24 5.85 -10.47 -10.34
C ARG A 24 6.71 -11.17 -11.39
N LYS A 25 7.60 -10.45 -12.07
CA LYS A 25 8.24 -10.94 -13.32
C LYS A 25 9.75 -11.04 -13.24
N ASP A 26 10.41 -10.25 -12.40
CA ASP A 26 11.86 -10.26 -12.26
C ASP A 26 12.28 -11.19 -11.12
N LYS A 27 12.97 -12.29 -11.45
CA LYS A 27 13.47 -13.27 -10.49
C LYS A 27 14.35 -12.66 -9.39
N ARG A 28 14.98 -11.52 -9.64
CA ARG A 28 15.80 -10.80 -8.66
C ARG A 28 14.97 -10.12 -7.57
N TYR A 29 13.69 -9.84 -7.85
CA TYR A 29 12.81 -9.03 -7.01
C TYR A 29 11.47 -9.69 -6.71
N LEU A 30 11.31 -11.00 -7.00
CA LEU A 30 10.04 -11.71 -6.77
C LEU A 30 9.62 -11.63 -5.30
N VAL A 31 8.35 -11.26 -5.11
CA VAL A 31 7.70 -11.30 -3.80
C VAL A 31 6.70 -12.44 -3.81
N GLU A 32 6.90 -13.41 -2.94
CA GLU A 32 5.93 -14.49 -2.73
C GLU A 32 4.59 -13.90 -2.27
N GLY A 33 3.48 -14.35 -2.86
CA GLY A 33 2.14 -13.85 -2.52
C GLY A 33 1.88 -12.40 -2.98
N PHE A 34 2.64 -11.86 -3.95
CA PHE A 34 2.45 -10.48 -4.41
C PHE A 34 1.02 -10.18 -4.90
N ALA A 35 0.34 -11.16 -5.49
CA ALA A 35 -1.06 -11.02 -5.88
C ALA A 35 -1.99 -10.73 -4.69
N ASP A 36 -1.79 -11.40 -3.56
CA ASP A 36 -2.58 -11.19 -2.34
C ASP A 36 -2.28 -9.83 -1.71
N ILE A 37 -1.02 -9.40 -1.77
CA ILE A 37 -0.61 -8.04 -1.37
C ILE A 37 -1.37 -7.01 -2.20
N LEU A 38 -1.42 -7.17 -3.53
CA LEU A 38 -2.16 -6.27 -4.41
C LEU A 38 -3.66 -6.24 -4.11
N ALA A 39 -4.28 -7.39 -3.80
CA ALA A 39 -5.68 -7.44 -3.39
C ALA A 39 -5.92 -6.66 -2.09
N ASN A 40 -5.00 -6.74 -1.13
CA ASN A 40 -5.06 -5.97 0.12
C ASN A 40 -4.87 -4.47 -0.13
N VAL A 41 -3.90 -4.10 -0.98
CA VAL A 41 -3.65 -2.73 -1.39
C VAL A 41 -4.90 -2.12 -2.03
N GLN A 42 -5.57 -2.85 -2.92
CA GLN A 42 -6.79 -2.37 -3.57
C GLN A 42 -7.83 -1.99 -2.52
N ARG A 43 -8.09 -2.86 -1.53
CA ARG A 43 -9.02 -2.58 -0.43
C ARG A 43 -8.61 -1.35 0.38
N LEU A 44 -7.31 -1.18 0.65
CA LEU A 44 -6.78 -0.02 1.37
C LEU A 44 -6.93 1.28 0.56
N GLN A 45 -6.67 1.25 -0.74
CA GLN A 45 -6.86 2.40 -1.61
C GLN A 45 -8.34 2.80 -1.70
N GLU A 46 -9.24 1.83 -1.84
CA GLU A 46 -10.69 2.07 -1.83
C GLU A 46 -11.15 2.67 -0.50
N ALA A 47 -10.64 2.19 0.63
CA ALA A 47 -10.92 2.76 1.93
C ALA A 47 -10.38 4.20 2.05
N ALA A 48 -9.14 4.45 1.61
CA ALA A 48 -8.53 5.78 1.65
C ALA A 48 -9.31 6.79 0.79
N ARG A 49 -9.67 6.43 -0.45
CA ARG A 49 -10.46 7.26 -1.36
C ARG A 49 -11.84 7.60 -0.77
N ARG A 50 -12.56 6.60 -0.23
CA ARG A 50 -13.87 6.81 0.42
C ARG A 50 -13.81 7.73 1.63
N ASN A 51 -12.65 7.88 2.26
CA ASN A 51 -12.46 8.69 3.45
C ASN A 51 -11.63 9.97 3.18
N PHE A 52 -11.46 10.35 1.91
CA PHE A 52 -10.72 11.56 1.50
C PHE A 52 -9.29 11.63 2.04
N VAL A 53 -8.66 10.47 2.21
CA VAL A 53 -7.25 10.36 2.59
C VAL A 53 -6.41 10.53 1.33
N PRO A 54 -5.36 11.38 1.31
CA PRO A 54 -4.43 11.47 0.19
C PRO A 54 -3.71 10.14 -0.06
N LEU A 55 -3.55 9.77 -1.34
CA LEU A 55 -2.80 8.59 -1.76
C LEU A 55 -1.50 9.03 -2.42
N TYR A 56 -0.37 8.49 -1.97
CA TYR A 56 0.93 8.67 -2.60
C TYR A 56 1.47 7.34 -3.09
N HIS A 57 2.07 7.38 -4.27
CA HIS A 57 2.74 6.24 -4.89
C HIS A 57 4.20 6.59 -5.11
N PHE A 58 5.07 5.66 -4.75
CA PHE A 58 6.50 5.75 -4.99
C PHE A 58 6.94 4.55 -5.83
N ALA A 59 7.81 4.84 -6.79
CA ALA A 59 8.44 3.88 -7.66
C ALA A 59 9.84 4.39 -8.01
N TYR A 60 10.79 3.48 -8.17
CA TYR A 60 12.08 3.84 -8.77
C TYR A 60 11.93 3.83 -10.30
N ILE A 61 12.51 4.85 -10.96
CA ILE A 61 12.47 5.06 -12.42
C ILE A 61 13.87 4.81 -12.99
#